data_AF-A0A1B7VKH7-F1
#
_entry.id   AF-A0A1B7VKH7-F1
#
_cell.length_a   1.000
_cell.length_b   1.000
_cell.length_c   1.000
_cell.angle_alpha   90.00
_cell.angle_beta   90.00
_cell.angle_gamma   90.00
#
_symmetry.space_group_name_H-M   'P 1'
#
loop_
_entity.id
_entity.type
_entity.pdbx_description
1 polymer ?
#
loop_
_entity_poly.entity_id
_entity_poly.type
_entity_poly.pdbx_seq_one_letter_code
_entity_poly.pdbx_strand_id
1 'polypeptide(L)'
;MGKQKQSRDNKQPKDKIITNPENIIKGINKSCQHYFNESTFVLSHILSPHGYRYIISGNHMTKALNLHKNDKEEVKVLKWFDNFWLYIDIRFEKSETDMLNTFISLSVFQGQNYDENKTQLFRAEWDNFDNDDRHPQPHWHIYSDHDSKDKNFVELIDENKGEENFENFLKQPSIDIKRFHFAMNGDWANSKDHTHKLTDEETIRNWFKGLLGHIKHQLDYVSKLNTNSAKLN
;
A
#
# COMPACT_ATOMS: atom_id res chain seq x y z
N MET A 1 32.13 -44.72 -31.06
CA MET A 1 31.85 -43.38 -30.47
C MET A 1 30.36 -43.11 -30.53
N GLY A 2 29.63 -43.48 -29.47
CA GLY A 2 28.21 -43.16 -29.33
C GLY A 2 28.05 -41.86 -28.56
N LYS A 3 27.29 -40.90 -29.09
CA LYS A 3 26.79 -39.76 -28.30
C LYS A 3 25.28 -39.94 -28.13
N GLN A 4 24.91 -40.31 -26.91
CA GLN A 4 23.55 -40.24 -26.40
C GLN A 4 23.05 -38.79 -26.46
N LYS A 5 21.93 -38.56 -27.13
CA LYS A 5 21.13 -37.35 -26.96
C LYS A 5 20.34 -37.53 -25.65
N GLN A 6 20.85 -36.97 -24.56
CA GLN A 6 20.07 -36.81 -23.34
C GLN A 6 18.92 -35.85 -23.65
N SER A 7 17.68 -36.37 -23.67
CA SER A 7 16.48 -35.56 -23.55
C SER A 7 16.46 -34.96 -22.14
N ARG A 8 16.69 -33.66 -22.03
CA ARG A 8 16.42 -32.93 -20.79
C ARG A 8 14.91 -32.73 -20.70
N ASP A 9 14.26 -33.68 -20.04
CA ASP A 9 13.12 -33.34 -19.18
C ASP A 9 13.63 -32.33 -18.16
N ASN A 10 13.21 -31.07 -18.29
CA ASN A 10 13.21 -30.14 -17.18
C ASN A 10 11.78 -29.58 -17.08
N LYS A 11 10.97 -30.28 -16.27
CA LYS A 11 9.75 -29.75 -15.68
C LYS A 11 10.10 -28.42 -15.00
N GLN A 12 9.61 -27.30 -15.53
CA GLN A 12 9.51 -26.09 -14.73
C GLN A 12 8.56 -26.39 -13.55
N PRO A 13 8.87 -25.95 -12.32
CA PRO A 13 7.90 -26.00 -11.24
C PRO A 13 6.71 -25.13 -11.66
N LYS A 14 5.54 -25.75 -11.76
CA LYS A 14 4.26 -25.06 -11.88
C LYS A 14 3.98 -24.41 -10.52
N ASP A 15 4.57 -23.26 -10.27
CA ASP A 15 4.18 -22.44 -9.12
C ASP A 15 2.68 -22.15 -9.25
N LYS A 16 1.95 -22.48 -8.20
CA LYS A 16 0.49 -22.60 -8.22
C LYS A 16 -0.15 -21.27 -8.64
N ILE A 17 -1.12 -21.41 -9.52
CA ILE A 17 -1.91 -20.33 -10.09
C ILE A 17 -2.78 -19.73 -8.99
N ILE A 18 -2.92 -18.40 -8.97
CA ILE A 18 -3.98 -17.75 -8.19
C ILE A 18 -5.31 -18.08 -8.86
N THR A 19 -6.02 -19.06 -8.30
CA THR A 19 -7.17 -19.67 -8.99
C THR A 19 -8.49 -18.96 -8.74
N ASN A 20 -8.62 -18.14 -7.68
CA ASN A 20 -9.89 -17.49 -7.36
C ASN A 20 -9.72 -16.12 -6.65
N PRO A 21 -9.68 -15.01 -7.41
CA PRO A 21 -9.66 -13.65 -6.88
C PRO A 21 -10.74 -13.36 -5.84
N GLU A 22 -11.97 -13.84 -6.06
CA GLU A 22 -13.07 -13.57 -5.12
C GLU A 22 -12.85 -14.20 -3.75
N ASN A 23 -12.30 -15.42 -3.70
CA ASN A 23 -12.01 -16.09 -2.43
C ASN A 23 -10.92 -15.37 -1.65
N ILE A 24 -9.87 -14.91 -2.34
CA ILE A 24 -8.82 -14.08 -1.73
C ILE A 24 -9.44 -12.82 -1.12
N ILE A 25 -10.24 -12.09 -1.89
CA ILE A 25 -10.84 -10.83 -1.45
C ILE A 25 -11.86 -11.05 -0.32
N LYS A 26 -12.71 -12.09 -0.39
CA LYS A 26 -13.63 -12.46 0.71
C LYS A 26 -12.84 -12.76 1.99
N GLY A 27 -11.71 -13.45 1.87
CA GLY A 27 -10.83 -13.75 3.00
C GLY A 27 -10.12 -12.50 3.56
N ILE A 28 -9.64 -11.59 2.70
CA ILE A 28 -9.07 -10.30 3.13
C ILE A 28 -10.13 -9.47 3.86
N ASN A 29 -11.32 -9.31 3.26
CA ASN A 29 -12.45 -8.58 3.86
C ASN A 29 -12.77 -9.12 5.26
N LYS A 30 -12.91 -10.44 5.40
CA LYS A 30 -13.20 -11.07 6.70
C LYS A 30 -12.06 -10.88 7.72
N SER A 31 -10.81 -11.10 7.29
CA SER A 31 -9.68 -11.15 8.21
C SER A 31 -9.16 -9.77 8.63
N CYS A 32 -9.35 -8.74 7.81
CA CYS A 32 -8.81 -7.40 8.04
C CYS A 32 -9.81 -6.42 8.68
N GLN A 33 -11.10 -6.76 8.77
CA GLN A 33 -12.14 -5.89 9.34
C GLN A 33 -11.78 -5.31 10.71
N HIS A 34 -11.17 -6.11 11.60
CA HIS A 34 -10.79 -5.67 12.95
C HIS A 34 -9.70 -4.59 12.99
N TYR A 35 -9.04 -4.27 11.88
CA TYR A 35 -8.10 -3.15 11.80
C TYR A 35 -8.78 -1.79 11.57
N PHE A 36 -10.08 -1.78 11.28
CA PHE A 36 -10.88 -0.60 10.95
C PHE A 36 -11.97 -0.40 12.01
N ASN A 37 -11.61 0.29 13.10
CA ASN A 37 -12.55 0.56 14.20
C ASN A 37 -13.40 1.81 13.95
N GLU A 38 -12.95 2.70 13.06
CA GLU A 38 -13.62 3.97 12.75
C GLU A 38 -14.42 3.92 11.45
N SER A 39 -14.29 2.83 10.69
CA SER A 39 -14.96 2.66 9.40
C SER A 39 -15.33 1.20 9.11
N THR A 40 -16.33 1.02 8.26
CA THR A 40 -16.69 -0.23 7.62
C THR A 40 -15.73 -0.49 6.48
N PHE A 41 -14.90 -1.53 6.60
CA PHE A 41 -13.94 -1.89 5.56
C PHE A 41 -14.50 -2.97 4.62
N VAL A 42 -14.49 -2.66 3.32
CA VAL A 42 -14.79 -3.61 2.24
C VAL A 42 -13.94 -3.31 1.02
N LEU A 43 -13.27 -4.31 0.46
CA LEU A 43 -12.75 -4.29 -0.91
C LEU A 43 -13.90 -4.64 -1.87
N SER A 44 -14.33 -3.65 -2.65
CA SER A 44 -15.45 -3.76 -3.58
C SER A 44 -14.95 -3.98 -4.99
N HIS A 45 -15.60 -4.90 -5.71
CA HIS A 45 -15.29 -5.16 -7.11
C HIS A 45 -15.67 -3.95 -7.98
N ILE A 46 -14.76 -3.58 -8.88
CA ILE A 46 -14.98 -2.56 -9.89
C ILE A 46 -14.74 -3.18 -11.25
N LEU A 47 -15.59 -2.82 -12.22
CA LEU A 47 -15.46 -3.26 -13.60
C LEU A 47 -14.06 -2.91 -14.13
N SER A 48 -13.34 -3.92 -14.60
CA SER A 48 -12.05 -3.76 -15.26
C SER A 48 -12.04 -4.58 -16.55
N PRO A 49 -11.63 -3.99 -17.69
CA PRO A 49 -11.57 -4.72 -18.96
C PRO A 49 -10.46 -5.78 -18.98
N HIS A 50 -9.48 -5.70 -18.09
CA HIS A 50 -8.26 -6.52 -18.10
C HIS A 50 -8.23 -7.61 -17.02
N GLY A 51 -9.32 -7.78 -16.26
CA GLY A 51 -9.42 -8.79 -15.21
C GLY A 51 -10.32 -8.35 -14.06
N TYR A 52 -9.94 -8.67 -12.83
CA TYR A 52 -10.69 -8.29 -11.63
C TYR A 52 -9.98 -7.16 -10.91
N ARG A 53 -10.69 -6.09 -10.56
CA ARG A 53 -10.14 -4.99 -9.76
C ARG A 53 -10.99 -4.78 -8.52
N TYR A 54 -10.34 -4.62 -7.38
CA TYR A 54 -10.99 -4.40 -6.10
C TYR A 54 -10.37 -3.19 -5.42
N ILE A 55 -11.21 -2.21 -5.12
CA ILE A 55 -10.77 -0.98 -4.44
C ILE A 55 -11.42 -0.91 -3.06
N ILE A 56 -10.69 -0.35 -2.10
CA ILE A 56 -11.22 -0.07 -0.77
C ILE A 56 -12.45 0.82 -0.82
N SER A 57 -13.42 0.50 0.01
CA SER A 57 -14.69 1.19 0.14
C SER A 57 -15.22 1.01 1.56
N GLY A 58 -16.16 1.88 1.93
CA GLY A 58 -16.71 1.93 3.29
C GLY A 58 -17.49 3.19 3.59
N ASN A 59 -17.82 3.39 4.86
CA ASN A 59 -18.26 4.67 5.39
C ASN A 59 -17.05 5.57 5.72
N HIS A 60 -17.29 6.88 5.81
CA HIS A 60 -16.24 7.89 6.06
C HIS A 60 -15.13 7.87 5.00
N MET A 61 -15.52 7.94 3.72
CA MET A 61 -14.61 8.14 2.60
C MET A 61 -14.42 9.63 2.33
N THR A 62 -13.21 10.05 1.97
CA THR A 62 -12.92 11.40 1.47
C THR A 62 -11.99 11.35 0.26
N LYS A 63 -11.84 12.46 -0.45
CA LYS A 63 -10.87 12.59 -1.54
C LYS A 63 -9.44 12.77 -1.02
N ALA A 64 -8.47 12.30 -1.79
CA ALA A 64 -7.06 12.57 -1.61
C ALA A 64 -6.32 12.49 -2.96
N LEU A 65 -5.15 13.13 -3.03
CA LEU A 65 -4.27 13.04 -4.18
C LEU A 65 -3.28 11.89 -4.01
N ASN A 66 -3.47 10.82 -4.78
CA ASN A 66 -2.56 9.69 -4.86
C ASN A 66 -1.47 10.00 -5.91
N LEU A 67 -0.25 10.18 -5.42
CA LEU A 67 0.96 10.33 -6.20
C LEU A 67 1.39 8.94 -6.69
N HIS A 68 1.51 8.75 -7.99
CA HIS A 68 2.09 7.54 -8.57
C HIS A 68 3.10 7.93 -9.64
N LYS A 69 4.39 7.72 -9.35
CA LYS A 69 5.49 8.18 -10.21
C LYS A 69 5.38 9.69 -10.45
N ASN A 70 5.20 10.11 -11.71
CA ASN A 70 5.05 11.51 -12.09
C ASN A 70 3.59 11.94 -12.23
N ASP A 71 2.63 11.04 -11.98
CA ASP A 71 1.21 11.29 -12.13
C ASP A 71 0.53 11.55 -10.78
N LYS A 72 -0.52 12.37 -10.82
CA LYS A 72 -1.40 12.64 -9.69
C LYS A 72 -2.81 12.16 -10.05
N GLU A 73 -3.35 11.27 -9.24
CA GLU A 73 -4.72 10.77 -9.39
C GLU A 73 -5.55 11.14 -8.16
N GLU A 74 -6.74 11.73 -8.37
CA GLU A 74 -7.69 11.90 -7.27
C GLU A 74 -8.35 10.55 -6.96
N VAL A 75 -8.18 10.07 -5.72
CA VAL A 75 -8.76 8.82 -5.24
C VAL A 75 -9.66 9.05 -4.03
N LYS A 76 -10.56 8.10 -3.76
CA LYS A 76 -11.30 8.07 -2.49
C LYS A 76 -10.54 7.22 -1.49
N VAL A 77 -10.24 7.81 -0.33
CA VAL A 77 -9.55 7.15 0.79
C VAL A 77 -10.52 6.87 1.93
N LEU A 78 -10.36 5.73 2.59
CA LEU A 78 -11.15 5.32 3.74
C LEU A 78 -10.51 5.80 5.04
N LYS A 79 -11.32 6.31 5.98
CA LYS A 79 -10.85 6.58 7.34
C LYS A 79 -10.34 5.29 7.98
N TRP A 80 -9.11 5.30 8.49
CA TRP A 80 -8.52 4.10 9.10
C TRP A 80 -8.47 4.17 10.62
N PHE A 81 -7.75 5.14 11.16
CA PHE A 81 -7.71 5.49 12.57
C PHE A 81 -7.03 6.85 12.79
N ASP A 82 -7.31 7.52 13.91
CA ASP A 82 -6.68 8.80 14.30
C ASP A 82 -6.74 9.86 13.20
N ASN A 83 -5.62 10.21 12.57
CA ASN A 83 -5.57 11.09 11.40
C ASN A 83 -5.07 10.37 10.14
N PHE A 84 -5.09 9.03 10.13
CA PHE A 84 -4.66 8.18 9.02
C PHE A 84 -5.82 7.68 8.17
N TRP A 85 -5.54 7.62 6.87
CA TRP A 85 -6.48 7.19 5.83
C TRP A 85 -5.79 6.21 4.88
N LEU A 86 -6.58 5.36 4.24
CA LEU A 86 -6.08 4.32 3.35
C LEU A 86 -6.72 4.36 1.97
N TYR A 87 -5.88 4.14 0.97
CA TYR A 87 -6.30 3.66 -0.35
C TYR A 87 -5.71 2.27 -0.56
N ILE A 88 -6.53 1.33 -1.04
CA ILE A 88 -6.09 -0.02 -1.39
C ILE A 88 -6.67 -0.36 -2.75
N ASP A 89 -5.82 -0.84 -3.65
CA ASP A 89 -6.17 -1.30 -4.98
C ASP A 89 -5.54 -2.68 -5.22
N ILE A 90 -6.37 -3.68 -5.42
CA ILE A 90 -5.95 -5.05 -5.72
C ILE A 90 -6.46 -5.42 -7.11
N ARG A 91 -5.56 -5.77 -8.01
CA ARG A 91 -5.85 -6.15 -9.39
C ARG A 91 -5.41 -7.59 -9.64
N PHE A 92 -6.26 -8.34 -10.33
CA PHE A 92 -5.97 -9.65 -10.86
C PHE A 92 -6.11 -9.58 -12.38
N GLU A 93 -5.01 -9.37 -13.08
CA GLU A 93 -4.98 -9.13 -14.52
C GLU A 93 -4.62 -10.40 -15.27
N LYS A 94 -5.23 -10.62 -16.44
CA LYS A 94 -4.91 -11.78 -17.27
C LYS A 94 -3.55 -11.58 -17.96
N SER A 95 -2.69 -12.58 -17.88
CA SER A 95 -1.46 -12.69 -18.65
C SER A 95 -1.71 -13.31 -20.03
N GLU A 96 -0.68 -13.29 -20.90
CA GLU A 96 -0.71 -13.92 -22.22
C GLU A 96 -0.97 -15.44 -22.17
N THR A 97 -0.70 -16.09 -21.04
CA THR A 97 -0.88 -17.54 -20.82
C THR A 97 -2.20 -17.87 -20.12
N ASP A 98 -3.16 -16.93 -20.06
CA ASP A 98 -4.42 -17.02 -19.31
C ASP A 98 -4.24 -17.24 -17.79
N MET A 99 -3.03 -17.06 -17.26
CA MET A 99 -2.78 -17.01 -15.81
C MET A 99 -3.11 -15.62 -15.25
N LEU A 100 -3.50 -15.54 -13.98
CA LEU A 100 -3.77 -14.27 -13.30
C LEU A 100 -2.51 -13.72 -12.62
N ASN A 101 -2.12 -12.52 -13.02
CA ASN A 101 -1.14 -11.71 -12.31
C ASN A 101 -1.84 -10.90 -11.23
N THR A 102 -1.27 -10.86 -10.03
CA THR A 102 -1.81 -10.12 -8.90
C THR A 102 -0.95 -8.91 -8.63
N PHE A 103 -1.60 -7.77 -8.49
CA PHE A 103 -1.01 -6.49 -8.12
C PHE A 103 -1.74 -5.98 -6.88
N ILE A 104 -0.99 -5.62 -5.85
CA ILE A 104 -1.50 -5.06 -4.61
C ILE A 104 -0.83 -3.71 -4.41
N SER A 105 -1.64 -2.66 -4.25
CA SER A 105 -1.18 -1.32 -3.89
C SER A 105 -1.89 -0.86 -2.63
N LEU A 106 -1.13 -0.36 -1.66
CA LEU A 106 -1.63 0.21 -0.42
C LEU A 106 -0.96 1.56 -0.18
N SER A 107 -1.73 2.64 -0.25
CA SER A 107 -1.27 4.01 0.05
C SER A 107 -1.82 4.46 1.40
N VAL A 108 -0.95 5.06 2.22
CA VAL A 108 -1.30 5.66 3.50
C VAL A 108 -1.28 7.18 3.36
N PHE A 109 -2.30 7.82 3.90
CA PHE A 109 -2.43 9.28 3.92
C PHE A 109 -2.64 9.79 5.35
N GLN A 110 -2.32 11.06 5.57
CA GLN A 110 -2.51 11.76 6.83
C GLN A 110 -3.34 13.04 6.62
N GLY A 111 -4.23 13.31 7.57
CA GLY A 111 -5.02 14.54 7.65
C GLY A 111 -6.23 14.42 8.56
N GLN A 112 -6.76 15.55 9.00
CA GLN A 112 -7.96 15.66 9.81
C GLN A 112 -9.23 15.40 8.99
N ASN A 113 -10.33 15.11 9.67
CA ASN A 113 -11.62 14.80 9.01
C ASN A 113 -12.14 15.95 8.14
N TYR A 114 -11.84 17.20 8.52
CA TYR A 114 -12.27 18.40 7.81
C TYR A 114 -11.32 18.86 6.71
N ASP A 115 -10.13 18.27 6.58
CA ASP A 115 -9.19 18.66 5.52
C ASP A 115 -9.76 18.28 4.16
N GLU A 116 -9.71 19.19 3.18
CA GLU A 116 -10.23 18.93 1.84
C GLU A 116 -9.47 17.82 1.12
N ASN A 117 -8.14 17.76 1.35
CA ASN A 117 -7.25 16.75 0.80
C ASN A 117 -6.38 16.15 1.91
N LYS A 118 -6.05 14.86 1.76
CA LYS A 118 -5.14 14.15 2.66
C LYS A 118 -3.76 14.05 2.02
N THR A 119 -2.72 14.23 2.82
CA THR A 119 -1.33 14.13 2.37
C THR A 119 -0.90 12.68 2.30
N GLN A 120 -0.44 12.20 1.14
CA GLN A 120 0.10 10.85 1.03
C GLN A 120 1.46 10.77 1.72
N LEU A 121 1.63 9.78 2.59
CA LEU A 121 2.88 9.53 3.31
C LEU A 121 3.78 8.55 2.56
N PHE A 122 3.21 7.40 2.21
CA PHE A 122 3.92 6.34 1.52
C PHE A 122 2.95 5.39 0.85
N ARG A 123 3.50 4.52 0.02
CA ARG A 123 2.78 3.43 -0.65
C ARG A 123 3.63 2.18 -0.69
N ALA A 124 3.00 1.05 -0.39
CA ALA A 124 3.55 -0.28 -0.63
C ALA A 124 2.93 -0.86 -1.91
N GLU A 125 3.76 -1.36 -2.82
CA GLU A 125 3.33 -2.08 -4.01
C GLU A 125 3.92 -3.49 -3.99
N TRP A 126 3.12 -4.49 -4.36
CA TRP A 126 3.56 -5.86 -4.57
C TRP A 126 2.91 -6.38 -5.84
N ASP A 127 3.68 -7.11 -6.63
CA ASP A 127 3.14 -7.88 -7.73
C ASP A 127 3.89 -9.19 -7.94
N ASN A 128 3.28 -10.12 -8.68
CA ASN A 128 3.91 -11.36 -9.13
C ASN A 128 4.37 -11.29 -10.59
N PHE A 129 4.40 -10.09 -11.18
CA PHE A 129 4.80 -9.89 -12.57
C PHE A 129 6.32 -9.72 -12.71
N ASP A 130 7.01 -9.33 -11.64
CA ASP A 130 8.44 -9.06 -11.70
C ASP A 130 9.24 -10.33 -12.06
N ASN A 131 9.91 -10.28 -13.23
CA ASN A 131 10.79 -11.33 -13.72
C ASN A 131 12.13 -11.35 -12.98
N ASP A 132 12.39 -10.37 -12.11
CA ASP A 132 13.54 -10.36 -11.23
C ASP A 132 13.16 -10.87 -9.84
N ASP A 133 13.14 -12.20 -9.70
CA ASP A 133 12.94 -12.93 -8.44
C ASP A 133 13.92 -12.50 -7.32
N ARG A 134 14.91 -11.64 -7.60
CA ARG A 134 15.90 -11.16 -6.63
C ARG A 134 15.53 -9.83 -5.97
N HIS A 135 14.47 -9.14 -6.41
CA HIS A 135 14.07 -7.85 -5.82
C HIS A 135 13.08 -8.03 -4.65
N PRO A 136 13.47 -7.67 -3.41
CA PRO A 136 12.60 -7.78 -2.24
C PRO A 136 11.35 -6.90 -2.36
N GLN A 137 10.20 -7.49 -2.06
CA GLN A 137 8.90 -6.83 -2.05
C GLN A 137 8.38 -6.66 -0.60
N PRO A 138 7.44 -5.74 -0.34
CA PRO A 138 6.86 -4.78 -1.27
C PRO A 138 7.84 -3.66 -1.65
N HIS A 139 7.64 -3.08 -2.83
CA HIS A 139 8.26 -1.81 -3.22
C HIS A 139 7.63 -0.66 -2.42
N TRP A 140 8.47 0.04 -1.66
CA TRP A 140 8.06 1.21 -0.90
C TRP A 140 8.34 2.50 -1.66
N HIS A 141 7.30 3.30 -1.85
CA HIS A 141 7.39 4.68 -2.32
C HIS A 141 7.15 5.57 -1.12
N ILE A 142 8.14 6.39 -0.75
CA ILE A 142 8.06 7.30 0.39
C ILE A 142 7.97 8.70 -0.15
N TYR A 143 6.91 9.42 0.20
CA TYR A 143 6.70 10.79 -0.22
C TYR A 143 7.22 11.69 0.90
N SER A 144 8.25 12.46 0.59
CA SER A 144 8.87 13.35 1.57
C SER A 144 7.91 14.50 1.89
N ASP A 145 8.02 15.03 3.12
CA ASP A 145 7.38 16.29 3.51
C ASP A 145 7.72 17.44 2.53
N HIS A 146 8.82 17.35 1.78
CA HIS A 146 9.22 18.35 0.78
C HIS A 146 8.36 18.33 -0.49
N ASP A 147 7.97 17.16 -1.01
CA ASP A 147 7.20 17.09 -2.26
C ASP A 147 5.76 17.62 -2.12
N SER A 148 5.22 17.57 -0.89
CA SER A 148 3.92 18.13 -0.51
C SER A 148 4.00 19.60 -0.08
N LYS A 149 5.06 20.00 0.63
CA LYS A 149 5.25 21.39 1.09
C LYS A 149 5.69 22.34 -0.02
N ASP A 150 6.56 21.92 -0.93
CA ASP A 150 7.07 22.81 -1.99
C ASP A 150 5.99 23.18 -3.03
N LYS A 151 4.99 22.32 -3.24
CA LYS A 151 3.86 22.60 -4.15
C LYS A 151 2.76 23.42 -3.48
N ASN A 152 2.43 23.12 -2.23
CA ASN A 152 1.52 23.94 -1.43
C ASN A 152 2.11 25.33 -1.15
N PHE A 153 3.44 25.49 -1.10
CA PHE A 153 4.09 26.80 -0.93
C PHE A 153 3.82 27.74 -2.10
N VAL A 154 3.87 27.25 -3.34
CA VAL A 154 3.55 28.05 -4.54
C VAL A 154 2.06 28.42 -4.56
N GLU A 155 1.17 27.48 -4.25
CA GLU A 155 -0.28 27.72 -4.18
C GLU A 155 -0.66 28.66 -3.00
N LEU A 156 0.03 28.57 -1.86
CA LEU A 156 -0.16 29.47 -0.70
C LEU A 156 0.27 30.91 -0.98
N ILE A 157 1.31 31.11 -1.80
CA ILE A 157 1.75 32.44 -2.24
C ILE A 157 0.70 33.07 -3.17
N ASP A 158 0.07 32.26 -4.02
CA ASP A 158 -0.93 32.73 -4.98
C ASP A 158 -2.31 33.00 -4.33
N GLU A 159 -2.69 32.28 -3.26
CA GLU A 159 -4.05 32.34 -2.72
C GLU A 159 -4.30 33.17 -1.44
N ASN A 160 -3.30 33.70 -0.70
CA ASN A 160 -3.64 34.53 0.48
C ASN A 160 -2.77 35.76 0.78
N LYS A 161 -3.47 36.90 0.74
CA LYS A 161 -3.29 38.05 1.61
C LYS A 161 -3.47 37.62 3.08
N GLY A 162 -2.39 37.43 3.84
CA GLY A 162 -2.47 37.35 5.31
C GLY A 162 -1.40 36.46 5.96
N GLU A 163 -0.62 37.04 6.86
CA GLU A 163 0.50 36.42 7.59
C GLU A 163 0.07 35.24 8.51
N GLU A 164 -1.22 35.14 8.88
CA GLU A 164 -1.73 34.09 9.78
C GLU A 164 -1.77 32.68 9.15
N ASN A 165 -1.84 32.55 7.82
CA ASN A 165 -1.95 31.24 7.16
C ASN A 165 -0.62 30.49 7.06
N PHE A 166 0.49 31.22 6.97
CA PHE A 166 1.82 30.63 6.78
C PHE A 166 2.35 29.94 8.04
N GLU A 167 2.21 30.58 9.20
CA GLU A 167 2.62 29.97 10.46
C GLU A 167 1.81 28.71 10.78
N ASN A 168 0.50 28.70 10.49
CA ASN A 168 -0.35 27.53 10.71
C ASN A 168 0.00 26.37 9.76
N PHE A 169 0.41 26.68 8.54
CA PHE A 169 0.90 25.68 7.57
C PHE A 169 2.20 25.00 8.04
N LEU A 170 3.16 25.78 8.55
CA LEU A 170 4.42 25.24 9.10
C LEU A 170 4.22 24.43 10.39
N LYS A 171 3.16 24.73 11.16
CA LYS A 171 2.83 24.07 12.42
C LYS A 171 2.02 22.78 12.26
N GLN A 172 1.63 22.38 11.04
CA GLN A 172 0.89 21.13 10.86
C GLN A 172 1.75 19.93 11.29
N PRO A 173 1.30 19.13 12.28
CA PRO A 173 2.07 18.00 12.77
C PRO A 173 2.11 16.91 11.70
N SER A 174 3.24 16.78 11.02
CA SER A 174 3.55 15.61 10.17
C SER A 174 4.13 14.49 11.03
N ILE A 175 3.78 13.25 10.69
CA ILE A 175 4.42 12.09 11.30
C ILE A 175 5.89 12.01 10.88
N ASP A 176 6.78 11.67 11.82
CA ASP A 176 8.20 11.49 11.50
C ASP A 176 8.44 10.11 10.90
N ILE A 177 8.25 9.98 9.58
CA ILE A 177 8.42 8.73 8.83
C ILE A 177 9.84 8.15 9.01
N LYS A 178 10.84 8.95 9.39
CA LYS A 178 12.22 8.46 9.61
C LYS A 178 12.31 7.42 10.74
N ARG A 179 11.32 7.38 11.64
CA ARG A 179 11.23 6.41 12.74
C ARG A 179 10.34 5.20 12.40
N PHE A 180 9.77 5.18 11.20
CA PHE A 180 8.90 4.10 10.73
C PHE A 180 9.74 2.94 10.20
N HIS A 181 9.47 1.72 10.68
CA HIS A 181 10.10 0.52 10.13
C HIS A 181 9.20 -0.10 9.05
N PHE A 182 9.68 -0.12 7.81
CA PHE A 182 8.96 -0.71 6.70
C PHE A 182 9.04 -2.24 6.71
N ALA A 183 7.90 -2.90 6.53
CA ALA A 183 7.85 -4.35 6.40
C ALA A 183 8.49 -4.78 5.08
N MET A 184 9.33 -5.80 5.14
CA MET A 184 9.93 -6.45 3.97
C MET A 184 9.60 -7.93 4.00
N ASN A 185 9.42 -8.55 2.84
CA ASN A 185 9.03 -9.96 2.70
C ASN A 185 10.19 -10.81 2.15
N GLY A 186 11.34 -10.80 2.83
CA GLY A 186 12.46 -11.68 2.53
C GLY A 186 12.33 -13.03 3.26
N ASP A 187 12.81 -14.11 2.65
CA ASP A 187 12.70 -15.48 3.20
C ASP A 187 14.07 -16.08 3.58
N TRP A 188 14.94 -15.23 4.13
CA TRP A 188 16.31 -15.63 4.48
C TRP A 188 16.39 -16.78 5.49
N ALA A 189 15.40 -16.89 6.37
CA ALA A 189 15.36 -17.91 7.42
C ALA A 189 15.04 -19.31 6.88
N ASN A 190 14.19 -19.43 5.85
CA ASN A 190 13.74 -20.72 5.35
C ASN A 190 14.41 -21.10 4.03
N SER A 191 14.30 -20.27 3.00
CA SER A 191 14.85 -20.55 1.66
C SER A 191 16.24 -19.94 1.43
N LYS A 192 16.69 -19.02 2.30
CA LYS A 192 17.86 -18.15 2.08
C LYS A 192 17.68 -17.20 0.89
N ASP A 193 16.46 -17.08 0.37
CA ASP A 193 16.15 -16.19 -0.74
C ASP A 193 15.81 -14.78 -0.24
N HIS A 194 16.00 -13.80 -1.10
CA HIS A 194 15.70 -12.40 -0.86
C HIS A 194 14.21 -12.09 -1.01
N THR A 195 13.42 -13.02 -1.53
CA THR A 195 11.98 -12.87 -1.77
C THR A 195 11.20 -14.09 -1.27
N HIS A 196 10.03 -13.83 -0.68
CA HIS A 196 9.02 -14.86 -0.41
C HIS A 196 7.86 -14.71 -1.41
N LYS A 197 7.72 -15.68 -2.33
CA LYS A 197 6.66 -15.65 -3.35
C LYS A 197 5.28 -15.86 -2.73
N LEU A 198 4.32 -15.00 -3.08
CA LEU A 198 2.92 -15.17 -2.68
C LEU A 198 2.18 -15.96 -3.76
N THR A 199 2.20 -17.29 -3.65
CA THR A 199 1.74 -18.20 -4.72
C THR A 199 0.35 -18.80 -4.48
N ASP A 200 -0.24 -18.61 -3.31
CA ASP A 200 -1.55 -19.17 -2.97
C ASP A 200 -2.41 -18.21 -2.17
N GLU A 201 -3.71 -18.51 -2.12
CA GLU A 201 -4.70 -17.65 -1.48
C GLU A 201 -4.43 -17.42 0.01
N GLU A 202 -3.95 -18.44 0.74
CA GLU A 202 -3.67 -18.33 2.17
C GLU A 202 -2.46 -17.44 2.43
N THR A 203 -1.39 -17.66 1.66
CA THR A 203 -0.18 -16.86 1.77
C THR A 203 -0.45 -15.39 1.44
N ILE A 204 -1.22 -15.08 0.38
CA ILE A 204 -1.59 -13.69 0.04
C ILE A 204 -2.42 -13.05 1.16
N ARG A 205 -3.42 -13.76 1.70
CA ARG A 205 -4.25 -13.25 2.80
C ARG A 205 -3.43 -12.96 4.04
N ASN A 206 -2.56 -13.89 4.43
CA ASN A 206 -1.73 -13.75 5.63
C ASN A 206 -0.71 -12.63 5.46
N TRP A 207 -0.08 -12.54 4.29
CA TRP A 207 0.84 -11.45 3.97
C TRP A 207 0.14 -10.09 4.01
N PHE A 208 -1.01 -9.94 3.36
CA PHE A 208 -1.75 -8.68 3.34
C PHE A 208 -2.20 -8.27 4.76
N LYS A 209 -2.75 -9.22 5.52
CA LYS A 209 -3.16 -9.00 6.92
C LYS A 209 -1.96 -8.57 7.78
N GLY A 210 -0.84 -9.25 7.63
CA GLY A 210 0.41 -8.96 8.34
C GLY A 210 0.94 -7.57 8.00
N LEU A 211 1.00 -7.22 6.71
CA LEU A 211 1.42 -5.90 6.23
C LEU A 211 0.53 -4.79 6.81
N LEU A 212 -0.79 -4.94 6.70
CA LEU A 212 -1.75 -3.95 7.20
C LEU A 212 -1.63 -3.76 8.71
N GLY A 213 -1.54 -4.86 9.47
CA GLY A 213 -1.35 -4.83 10.92
C GLY A 213 -0.01 -4.19 11.34
N HIS A 214 1.08 -4.53 10.64
CA HIS A 214 2.40 -3.95 10.88
C HIS A 214 2.41 -2.44 10.64
N ILE A 215 1.87 -1.98 9.51
CA ILE A 215 1.77 -0.55 9.19
C ILE A 215 0.99 0.17 10.29
N LYS A 216 -0.17 -0.36 10.70
CA LYS A 216 -1.00 0.24 11.76
C LYS A 216 -0.20 0.40 13.05
N HIS A 217 0.50 -0.66 13.47
CA HIS A 217 1.28 -0.66 14.70
C HIS A 217 2.45 0.33 14.65
N GLN A 218 3.18 0.39 13.53
CA GLN A 218 4.28 1.33 13.36
C GLN A 218 3.80 2.79 13.35
N LEU A 219 2.68 3.08 12.68
CA LEU A 219 2.07 4.42 12.68
C LEU A 219 1.61 4.84 14.08
N ASP A 220 0.98 3.93 14.84
CA ASP A 220 0.59 4.17 16.23
C ASP A 220 1.81 4.44 17.13
N TYR A 221 2.87 3.63 17.00
CA TYR A 221 4.12 3.79 17.73
C TYR A 221 4.77 5.16 17.48
N VAL A 222 4.96 5.53 16.21
CA VAL A 222 5.60 6.80 15.84
C VAL A 222 4.73 8.00 16.25
N SER A 223 3.41 7.91 16.09
CA SER A 223 2.47 8.96 16.53
C SER A 223 2.59 9.26 18.02
N LYS A 224 2.65 8.22 18.86
CA LYS A 224 2.80 8.36 20.32
C LYS A 224 4.14 8.99 20.71
N LEU A 225 5.22 8.65 20.03
CA LEU A 225 6.53 9.27 20.27
C LEU A 225 6.51 10.78 19.96
N ASN A 226 5.85 11.18 18.88
CA ASN A 226 5.72 12.58 18.51
C ASN A 226 4.88 13.35 19.54
N THR A 227 3.78 12.77 20.04
CA THR A 227 2.97 13.40 21.11
C THR A 227 3.77 13.58 22.40
N ASN A 228 4.57 12.58 22.80
CA ASN A 228 5.38 12.67 24.02
C ASN A 228 6.52 13.68 23.90
N SER A 229 7.13 13.81 22.71
CA SER A 229 8.19 14.79 22.46
C SER A 229 7.65 16.22 22.48
N ALA A 230 6.42 16.44 22.03
CA ALA A 230 5.75 17.75 22.08
C ALA A 230 5.32 18.19 23.49
N LYS A 231 5.20 17.25 24.46
CA LYS A 231 4.87 17.56 25.86
C LYS A 231 6.07 17.92 26.74
N LEU A 232 7.28 17.68 26.24
CA LEU A 232 8.54 17.89 26.98
C LEU A 232 9.26 19.20 26.60
N ASN A 233 8.73 19.93 25.62
CA ASN A 233 9.17 21.25 25.20
C ASN A 233 8.12 22.30 25.58
#